data_AF-A0A7Y3H3I6-F1
#
_entry.id   AF-A0A7Y3H3I6-F1
#
_cell.length_a   1.000
_cell.length_b   1.000
_cell.length_c   1.000
_cell.angle_alpha   90.00
_cell.angle_beta   90.00
_cell.angle_gamma   90.00
#
_symmetry.space_group_name_H-M   'P 1'
#
loop_
_entity.id
_entity.type
_entity.pdbx_description
1 polymer ?
#
loop_
_entity_poly.entity_id
_entity_poly.type
_entity_poly.pdbx_seq_one_letter_code
_entity_poly.pdbx_strand_id
1 'polypeptide(L)'
;MSALLVENPLLLLFVVASLGYFLGTVKIKGSSLGVAAVLFTGLAFGAMNPDFYIPEIIYLLGLVLFVYSIGLSSGPAFFESYKKNGVRDFGFIVSMLLLTGLVAVALAYLLGFSAATITGAYAGSTTNTPALA
;
A
#
# COMPACT_ATOMS: atom_id res chain seq x y z
N MET A 1 -4.37 -28.77 -4.73
CA MET A 1 -4.29 -27.39 -5.26
C MET A 1 -3.47 -26.49 -4.34
N SER A 2 -3.75 -26.46 -3.02
CA SER A 2 -2.95 -25.69 -2.04
C SER A 2 -1.47 -26.06 -2.04
N ALA A 3 -1.13 -27.37 -2.00
CA ALA A 3 0.26 -27.83 -2.01
C ALA A 3 1.07 -27.33 -3.23
N LEU A 4 0.48 -27.35 -4.43
CA LEU A 4 1.12 -26.86 -5.65
C LEU A 4 1.47 -25.36 -5.57
N LEU A 5 0.58 -24.54 -4.98
CA LEU A 5 0.78 -23.10 -4.82
C LEU A 5 1.80 -22.76 -3.74
N VAL A 6 1.86 -23.56 -2.66
CA VAL A 6 2.88 -23.43 -1.61
C VAL A 6 4.26 -23.80 -2.16
N GLU A 7 4.36 -24.89 -2.92
CA GLU A 7 5.63 -25.36 -3.51
C GLU A 7 6.12 -24.47 -4.66
N ASN A 8 5.22 -23.70 -5.30
CA ASN A 8 5.56 -22.83 -6.42
C ASN A 8 5.13 -21.36 -6.18
N PRO A 9 5.88 -20.61 -5.34
CA PRO A 9 5.52 -19.23 -4.99
C PRO A 9 5.41 -18.25 -6.17
N LEU A 10 6.17 -18.48 -7.25
CA LEU A 10 6.07 -17.69 -8.47
C LEU A 10 4.73 -17.93 -9.19
N LEU A 11 4.24 -19.17 -9.20
CA LEU A 11 2.92 -19.48 -9.74
C LEU A 11 1.84 -18.78 -8.93
N LEU A 12 1.93 -18.81 -7.59
CA LEU A 12 1.05 -18.07 -6.70
C LEU A 12 1.03 -16.58 -7.04
N LEU A 13 2.19 -15.95 -7.19
CA LEU A 13 2.30 -14.53 -7.59
C LEU A 13 1.57 -14.26 -8.91
N PHE A 14 1.83 -15.06 -9.96
CA PHE A 14 1.18 -14.87 -11.26
C PHE A 14 -0.33 -15.08 -11.20
N VAL A 15 -0.82 -16.06 -10.44
CA VAL A 15 -2.25 -16.31 -10.25
C VAL A 15 -2.91 -15.12 -9.54
N VAL A 16 -2.34 -14.65 -8.43
CA VAL A 16 -2.86 -13.51 -7.67
C VAL A 16 -2.84 -12.24 -8.52
N ALA A 17 -1.73 -11.95 -9.21
CA ALA A 17 -1.59 -10.76 -10.03
C ALA A 17 -2.52 -10.77 -11.25
N SER A 18 -2.62 -11.89 -11.97
CA SER A 18 -3.48 -12.01 -13.15
C SER A 18 -4.95 -11.97 -12.80
N LEU A 19 -5.38 -12.73 -11.78
CA LEU A 19 -6.76 -12.72 -11.31
C LEU A 19 -7.14 -11.34 -10.75
N GLY A 20 -6.27 -10.75 -9.94
CA GLY A 20 -6.50 -9.42 -9.38
C GLY A 20 -6.58 -8.34 -10.45
N TYR A 21 -5.70 -8.38 -11.45
CA TYR A 21 -5.76 -7.44 -12.57
C TYR A 21 -7.03 -7.63 -13.40
N PHE A 22 -7.39 -8.89 -13.71
CA PHE A 22 -8.63 -9.22 -14.42
C PHE A 22 -9.84 -8.64 -13.68
N LEU A 23 -9.98 -8.93 -12.38
CA LEU A 23 -11.04 -8.38 -11.53
C LEU A 23 -11.00 -6.84 -11.49
N GLY A 24 -9.82 -6.25 -11.46
CA GLY A 24 -9.61 -4.81 -11.46
C GLY A 24 -10.07 -4.10 -12.73
N THR A 25 -10.06 -4.78 -13.87
CA THR A 25 -10.55 -4.23 -15.16
C THR A 25 -12.06 -4.33 -15.34
N VAL A 26 -12.74 -5.19 -14.56
CA VAL A 26 -14.20 -5.33 -14.62
C VAL A 26 -14.85 -4.02 -14.18
N LYS A 27 -15.63 -3.41 -15.09
CA LYS A 27 -16.36 -2.18 -14.81
C LYS A 27 -17.71 -2.49 -14.17
N ILE A 28 -17.95 -1.90 -13.01
CA ILE A 28 -19.24 -1.94 -12.32
C ILE A 28 -19.78 -0.52 -12.27
N LYS A 29 -20.96 -0.28 -12.89
CA LYS A 29 -21.61 1.05 -12.95
C LYS A 29 -20.69 2.17 -13.48
N GLY A 30 -19.82 1.83 -14.43
CA GLY A 30 -18.88 2.79 -15.06
C GLY A 30 -17.56 3.01 -14.32
N SER A 31 -17.40 2.47 -13.11
CA SER A 31 -16.14 2.51 -12.35
C SER A 31 -15.46 1.14 -12.32
N SER A 32 -14.13 1.11 -12.20
CA SER A 32 -13.31 -0.10 -12.10
C SER A 32 -12.41 0.00 -10.89
N LEU A 33 -12.14 -1.12 -10.22
CA LEU A 33 -11.29 -1.12 -9.01
C LEU A 33 -9.79 -0.94 -9.34
N GLY A 34 -9.38 -1.20 -10.59
CA GLY A 34 -8.03 -0.99 -11.07
C GLY A 34 -7.01 -1.84 -10.32
N VAL A 35 -5.82 -1.28 -10.06
CA VAL A 35 -4.71 -1.98 -9.38
C VAL A 35 -5.07 -2.39 -7.95
N ALA A 36 -6.00 -1.68 -7.29
CA ALA A 36 -6.44 -2.03 -5.93
C ALA A 36 -7.06 -3.44 -5.86
N ALA A 37 -7.64 -3.96 -6.95
CA ALA A 37 -8.14 -5.33 -6.98
C ALA A 37 -7.04 -6.38 -6.76
N VAL A 38 -5.81 -6.12 -7.22
CA VAL A 38 -4.66 -7.01 -7.00
C VAL A 38 -4.34 -7.15 -5.51
N LEU A 39 -4.40 -6.05 -4.76
CA LEU A 39 -4.23 -6.05 -3.30
C LEU A 39 -5.31 -6.90 -2.61
N PHE A 40 -6.58 -6.70 -2.96
CA PHE A 40 -7.69 -7.46 -2.36
C PHE A 40 -7.64 -8.95 -2.72
N THR A 41 -7.24 -9.29 -3.95
CA THR A 41 -7.03 -10.69 -4.34
C THR A 41 -5.89 -11.32 -3.55
N GLY A 42 -4.77 -10.60 -3.35
CA GLY A 42 -3.68 -11.08 -2.49
C GLY A 42 -4.11 -11.30 -1.05
N LEU A 43 -4.88 -10.36 -0.48
CA LEU A 43 -5.44 -10.48 0.87
C LEU A 43 -6.37 -11.69 1.01
N ALA A 44 -7.23 -11.92 0.01
CA ALA A 44 -8.13 -13.07 0.00
C ALA A 44 -7.34 -14.40 -0.03
N PHE A 45 -6.32 -14.51 -0.88
CA PHE A 45 -5.47 -15.70 -0.93
C PHE A 45 -4.70 -15.90 0.37
N GLY A 46 -4.11 -14.84 0.93
CA GLY A 46 -3.40 -14.92 2.22
C GLY A 46 -4.31 -15.31 3.39
N ALA A 47 -5.58 -14.88 3.38
CA ALA A 47 -6.57 -15.31 4.36
C ALA A 47 -7.01 -16.78 4.20
N MET A 48 -6.91 -17.35 3.00
CA MET A 48 -7.26 -18.74 2.74
C MET A 48 -6.19 -19.73 3.21
N ASN A 49 -4.91 -19.37 3.11
CA ASN A 49 -3.81 -20.21 3.56
C ASN A 49 -2.63 -19.38 4.08
N PRO A 50 -2.28 -19.47 5.38
CA PRO A 50 -1.13 -18.78 5.97
C PRO A 50 0.21 -19.15 5.33
N ASP A 51 0.31 -20.33 4.70
CA ASP A 51 1.53 -20.80 4.05
C ASP A 51 1.73 -20.23 2.63
N PHE A 52 0.81 -19.38 2.15
CA PHE A 52 0.98 -18.66 0.89
C PHE A 52 1.89 -17.46 1.09
N TYR A 53 3.20 -17.68 0.91
CA TYR A 53 4.21 -16.64 0.93
C TYR A 53 4.93 -16.52 -0.41
N ILE A 54 5.50 -15.34 -0.65
CA ILE A 54 6.31 -15.04 -1.83
C ILE A 54 7.77 -14.86 -1.37
N PRO A 55 8.78 -15.27 -2.17
CA PRO A 55 10.18 -15.09 -1.80
C PRO A 55 10.49 -13.61 -1.57
N GLU A 56 11.21 -13.31 -0.48
CA GLU A 56 11.52 -11.95 -0.05
C GLU A 56 12.17 -11.10 -1.15
N ILE A 57 13.02 -11.72 -1.99
CA ILE A 57 13.66 -11.05 -3.12
C ILE A 57 12.66 -10.43 -4.11
N ILE A 58 11.50 -11.05 -4.33
CA ILE A 58 10.47 -10.53 -5.22
C ILE A 58 9.77 -9.32 -4.60
N TYR A 59 9.49 -9.39 -3.29
CA TYR A 59 8.94 -8.27 -2.53
C TYR A 59 9.89 -7.07 -2.57
N LEU A 60 11.17 -7.29 -2.26
CA LEU A 60 12.20 -6.25 -2.30
C LEU A 60 12.36 -5.66 -3.70
N LEU A 61 12.37 -6.49 -4.74
CA LEU A 61 12.43 -6.02 -6.13
C LEU A 61 11.24 -5.11 -6.46
N GLY A 62 10.02 -5.53 -6.12
CA GLY A 62 8.81 -4.74 -6.33
C GLY A 62 8.85 -3.41 -5.57
N LEU A 63 9.28 -3.43 -4.31
CA LEU A 63 9.41 -2.25 -3.47
C LEU A 63 10.45 -1.27 -4.03
N VAL A 64 11.63 -1.75 -4.45
CA VAL A 64 12.69 -0.92 -5.02
C VAL A 64 12.22 -0.27 -6.32
N LEU A 65 11.57 -1.03 -7.22
CA LEU A 65 11.02 -0.50 -8.47
C LEU A 65 9.94 0.56 -8.18
N PHE A 66 9.05 0.30 -7.22
CA PHE A 66 8.01 1.23 -6.81
C PHE A 66 8.58 2.55 -6.26
N VAL A 67 9.51 2.48 -5.29
CA VAL A 67 10.16 3.65 -4.69
C VAL A 67 10.95 4.44 -5.74
N TYR A 68 11.65 3.75 -6.63
CA TYR A 68 12.37 4.38 -7.74
C TYR A 68 11.44 5.14 -8.69
N SER A 69 10.34 4.51 -9.12
CA SER A 69 9.34 5.15 -9.97
C SER A 69 8.66 6.35 -9.31
N ILE A 70 8.35 6.27 -8.01
CA ILE A 70 7.84 7.43 -7.25
C ILE A 70 8.88 8.55 -7.22
N GLY A 71 10.14 8.23 -6.96
CA GLY A 71 11.23 9.22 -6.93
C GLY A 71 11.38 9.94 -8.27
N LEU A 72 11.36 9.20 -9.38
CA LEU A 72 11.45 9.78 -10.73
C LEU A 72 10.22 10.63 -11.10
N SER A 73 9.01 10.14 -10.81
CA SER A 73 7.76 10.84 -11.19
C SER A 73 7.47 12.05 -10.31
N SER A 74 7.77 11.97 -9.01
CA SER A 74 7.47 13.02 -8.03
C SER A 74 8.61 14.01 -7.84
N GLY A 75 9.84 13.66 -8.21
CA GLY A 75 11.04 14.49 -8.04
C GLY A 75 10.89 15.89 -8.65
N PRO A 76 10.57 16.04 -9.95
CA PRO A 76 10.42 17.36 -10.57
C PRO A 76 9.35 18.22 -9.89
N ALA A 77 8.19 17.64 -9.57
CA ALA A 77 7.09 18.33 -8.89
C ALA A 77 7.50 18.80 -7.47
N PHE A 78 8.26 17.98 -6.74
CA PHE A 78 8.81 18.35 -5.44
C PHE A 78 9.72 19.58 -5.53
N PHE A 79 10.69 19.58 -6.46
CA PHE A 79 11.60 20.71 -6.61
C PHE A 79 10.90 21.99 -7.11
N GLU A 80 9.87 21.86 -7.94
CA GLU A 80 9.04 22.99 -8.37
C GLU A 80 8.25 23.60 -7.20
N SER A 81 7.58 22.77 -6.39
CA SER A 81 6.86 23.21 -5.19
C SER A 81 7.80 23.87 -4.19
N TYR A 82 8.99 23.28 -3.98
CA TYR A 82 9.99 23.79 -3.05
C TYR A 82 10.45 25.21 -3.40
N LYS A 83 10.73 25.47 -4.69
CA LYS A 83 11.16 26.80 -5.16
C LYS A 83 10.10 27.88 -5.01
N LYS A 84 8.81 27.52 -5.09
CA LYS A 84 7.71 28.48 -5.06
C LYS A 84 7.26 28.83 -3.64
N ASN A 85 7.01 27.82 -2.80
CA ASN A 85 6.45 27.99 -1.45
C ASN A 85 6.99 26.95 -0.45
N GLY A 86 8.21 26.43 -0.66
CA GLY A 86 8.70 25.22 0.02
C GLY A 86 8.52 25.19 1.53
N VAL A 87 8.84 26.28 2.25
CA VAL A 87 8.69 26.35 3.72
C VAL A 87 7.23 26.22 4.15
N ARG A 88 6.31 26.89 3.45
CA ARG A 88 4.87 26.85 3.74
C ARG A 88 4.30 25.47 3.45
N ASP A 89 4.62 24.91 2.28
CA ASP A 89 4.06 23.63 1.85
C ASP A 89 4.64 22.47 2.69
N PHE A 90 5.92 22.53 3.04
CA PHE A 90 6.55 21.57 3.96
C PHE A 90 5.96 21.69 5.37
N GLY A 91 5.78 22.91 5.89
CA GLY A 91 5.14 23.14 7.18
C GLY A 91 3.70 22.63 7.22
N PHE A 92 2.96 22.78 6.13
CA PHE A 92 1.62 22.23 5.98
C PHE A 92 1.63 20.69 6.00
N ILE A 93 2.50 20.05 5.22
CA ILE A 93 2.61 18.58 5.19
C ILE A 93 3.01 18.04 6.56
N VAL A 94 4.04 18.60 7.19
CA VAL A 94 4.51 18.15 8.51
C VAL A 94 3.43 18.34 9.58
N SER A 95 2.75 19.49 9.61
CA SER A 95 1.67 19.72 10.58
C SER A 95 0.49 18.77 10.35
N MET A 96 0.12 18.52 9.09
CA MET A 96 -0.95 17.59 8.74
C MET A 96 -0.62 16.15 9.16
N LEU A 97 0.60 15.68 8.91
CA LEU A 97 1.06 14.34 9.33
C LEU A 97 1.15 14.22 10.86
N LEU A 98 1.66 15.23 11.55
CA LEU A 98 1.74 15.24 13.01
C LEU A 98 0.34 15.24 13.65
N LEU A 99 -0.58 16.07 13.16
CA LEU A 99 -1.94 16.13 13.68
C LEU A 99 -2.69 14.82 13.47
N THR A 100 -2.63 14.25 12.26
CA THR A 100 -3.27 12.95 11.98
C THR A 100 -2.61 11.81 12.75
N GLY A 101 -1.28 11.86 12.96
CA GLY A 101 -0.55 10.92 13.79
C GLY A 101 -0.95 11.01 15.27
N LEU A 102 -1.09 12.22 15.82
CA LEU A 102 -1.58 12.42 17.19
C LEU A 102 -3.00 11.89 17.37
N VAL A 103 -3.89 12.11 16.40
CA VAL A 103 -5.24 11.53 16.41
C VAL A 103 -5.18 10.01 16.38
N ALA A 104 -4.33 9.43 15.53
CA ALA A 104 -4.15 7.98 15.48
C ALA A 104 -3.66 7.42 16.83
N VAL A 105 -2.64 8.03 17.43
CA VAL A 105 -2.13 7.63 18.76
C VAL A 105 -3.21 7.75 19.84
N ALA A 106 -3.96 8.85 19.86
CA ALA A 106 -5.06 9.04 20.79
C ALA A 106 -6.12 7.92 20.64
N LEU A 107 -6.51 7.60 19.40
CA LEU A 107 -7.46 6.51 19.12
C LEU A 107 -6.90 5.14 19.53
N ALA A 108 -5.61 4.89 19.36
CA ALA A 108 -4.98 3.64 19.80
C ALA A 108 -5.15 3.43 21.31
N TYR A 109 -4.91 4.46 22.11
CA TYR A 109 -5.06 4.38 23.57
C TYR A 109 -6.53 4.36 24.01
N LEU A 110 -7.39 5.18 23.40
CA LEU A 110 -8.80 5.27 23.79
C LEU A 110 -9.61 4.01 23.45
N LEU A 111 -9.29 3.36 22.33
CA LEU A 111 -10.03 2.19 21.83
C LEU A 111 -9.27 0.88 22.03
N GLY A 112 -8.05 0.93 22.57
CA GLY A 112 -7.22 -0.25 22.80
C GLY A 112 -6.79 -0.96 21.50
N PHE A 113 -6.59 -0.22 20.41
CA PHE A 113 -6.22 -0.81 19.12
C PHE A 113 -4.78 -1.30 19.12
N SER A 114 -4.56 -2.43 18.42
CA SER A 114 -3.21 -2.95 18.18
C SER A 114 -2.40 -1.98 17.31
N ALA A 115 -1.07 -2.04 17.40
CA ALA A 115 -0.18 -1.26 16.56
C ALA A 115 -0.48 -1.46 15.06
N ALA A 116 -0.70 -2.71 14.63
CA ALA A 116 -1.03 -3.03 13.24
C ALA A 116 -2.36 -2.41 12.79
N THR A 117 -3.37 -2.40 13.65
CA THR A 117 -4.67 -1.80 13.34
C THR A 117 -4.57 -0.29 13.18
N ILE A 118 -3.90 0.39 14.11
CA ILE A 118 -3.82 1.85 14.09
C ILE A 118 -2.89 2.38 12.99
N THR A 119 -1.75 1.73 12.74
CA THR A 119 -0.86 2.13 11.63
C THR A 119 -1.51 1.88 10.29
N GLY A 120 -2.28 0.79 10.15
CA GLY A 120 -3.12 0.53 8.98
C GLY A 120 -4.18 1.62 8.77
N ALA A 121 -4.91 1.99 9.81
CA ALA A 121 -5.90 3.06 9.75
C ALA A 121 -5.27 4.41 9.40
N TYR A 122 -4.13 4.74 10.01
CA TYR A 122 -3.37 5.96 9.73
C TYR A 122 -2.94 6.00 8.27
N ALA A 123 -2.20 5.00 7.79
CA ALA A 123 -1.70 4.91 6.42
C ALA A 123 -2.84 4.99 5.39
N GLY A 124 -3.96 4.31 5.65
CA GLY A 124 -5.16 4.36 4.81
C GLY A 124 -5.82 5.73 4.79
N SER A 125 -6.01 6.36 5.95
CA SER A 125 -6.65 7.69 6.07
C SER A 125 -5.84 8.80 5.41
N THR A 126 -4.51 8.72 5.45
CA THR A 126 -3.61 9.69 4.82
C THR A 126 -3.24 9.31 3.38
N THR A 127 -3.80 8.22 2.84
CA THR A 127 -3.44 7.67 1.52
C THR A 127 -1.92 7.50 1.32
N ASN A 128 -1.22 7.17 2.41
CA ASN A 128 0.23 7.08 2.47
C ASN A 128 0.63 5.66 2.84
N THR A 129 0.53 4.74 1.88
CA THR A 129 0.86 3.32 2.06
C THR A 129 2.28 3.08 2.59
N PRO A 130 3.32 3.85 2.21
CA PRO A 130 4.64 3.76 2.83
C PRO A 130 4.65 3.95 4.35
N ALA A 131 3.67 4.66 4.94
CA ALA A 131 3.58 4.83 6.39
C ALA A 131 3.21 3.53 7.14
N LEU A 132 2.80 2.47 6.44
CA LEU A 132 2.53 1.15 7.01
C LEU A 132 3.79 0.26 7.07
N ALA A 133 4.78 0.55 6.25
CA ALA A 133 5.99 -0.27 6.04
C ALA A 133 7.10 0.03 7.05
#